data_AF-V5HQF5-F1
#
_entry.id   AF-V5HQF5-F1
#
_cell.length_a   1.000
_cell.length_b   1.000
_cell.length_c   1.000
_cell.angle_alpha   90.00
_cell.angle_beta   90.00
_cell.angle_gamma   90.00
#
_symmetry.space_group_name_H-M   'P 1'
#
loop_
_entity.id
_entity.type
_entity.pdbx_description
1 polymer ?
#
loop_
_entity_poly.entity_id
_entity_poly.type
_entity_poly.pdbx_seq_one_letter_code
_entity_poly.pdbx_strand_id
1 'polypeptide(L)'
;MTLRKSSSVETLHLKTRYVAFASRYQTQEGLCHNQFHQDSSGISNAHPTPVPRPDNIQGFNLDRKLHEQGPNPYSPKRSWVSNNGYGSRYASDVAPFTLWDSSLGDFRLPTPFENTWIQSTFRAVSVTYSWPEIIIETPAPPTPVPLTVACVASVFVPVGQQITYLSTDTDYSNPRMPDPVPKHLHFHKWERASREQYEAVFQGPGKLLSIQAVNFIPPLMVVEIRTGDGVTYERRSLPGRVGGRTTLYHPSETPFWKMDNKEKSV
;
A
#
# COMPACT_ATOMS: atom_id res chain seq x y z
N MET A 1 5.68 -23.18 26.62
CA MET A 1 5.05 -22.81 25.33
C MET A 1 4.34 -21.48 25.51
N THR A 2 4.98 -20.39 25.14
CA THR A 2 4.42 -19.04 25.20
C THR A 2 3.55 -18.84 23.96
N LEU A 3 2.25 -18.54 24.13
CA LEU A 3 1.39 -18.12 23.03
C LEU A 3 2.03 -16.87 22.39
N ARG A 4 2.53 -17.00 21.15
CA ARG A 4 2.86 -15.83 20.32
C ARG A 4 1.57 -15.04 20.17
N LYS A 5 1.57 -13.78 20.62
CA LYS A 5 0.52 -12.83 20.26
C LYS A 5 0.58 -12.71 18.73
N SER A 6 -0.57 -12.88 18.08
CA SER A 6 -0.69 -12.69 16.63
C SER A 6 -0.45 -11.20 16.33
N SER A 7 0.47 -10.92 15.42
CA SER A 7 0.84 -9.57 15.01
C SER A 7 -0.39 -8.86 14.42
N SER A 8 -0.65 -7.60 14.76
CA SER A 8 -1.82 -6.86 14.23
C SER A 8 -1.81 -6.77 12.70
N VAL A 9 -0.62 -6.92 12.11
CA VAL A 9 -0.29 -7.05 10.70
C VAL A 9 -0.96 -8.26 10.01
N GLU A 10 -1.14 -9.39 10.70
CA GLU A 10 -1.82 -10.57 10.12
C GLU A 10 -3.31 -10.29 9.84
N THR A 11 -3.90 -9.35 10.60
CA THR A 11 -5.29 -8.91 10.45
C THR A 11 -5.45 -7.62 9.63
N LEU A 12 -4.37 -7.11 9.03
CA LEU A 12 -4.36 -5.83 8.34
C LEU A 12 -5.41 -5.77 7.22
N HIS A 13 -5.49 -6.80 6.39
CA HIS A 13 -6.48 -6.93 5.31
C HIS A 13 -7.95 -6.96 5.79
N LEU A 14 -8.20 -7.31 7.06
CA LEU A 14 -9.53 -7.37 7.66
C LEU A 14 -9.93 -6.05 8.33
N LYS A 15 -8.95 -5.26 8.80
CA LYS A 15 -9.19 -4.08 9.65
C LYS A 15 -9.03 -2.74 8.93
N THR A 16 -8.27 -2.67 7.84
CA THR A 16 -8.03 -1.41 7.12
C THR A 16 -8.70 -1.41 5.73
N ARG A 17 -10.03 -1.30 5.71
CA ARG A 17 -10.84 -1.26 4.46
C ARG A 17 -10.51 -0.07 3.52
N TYR A 18 -9.71 0.88 3.98
CA TYR A 18 -9.31 2.09 3.24
C TYR A 18 -7.89 2.04 2.66
N VAL A 19 -7.10 1.04 3.05
CA VAL A 19 -5.79 0.87 2.44
C VAL A 19 -6.07 0.39 1.03
N ALA A 20 -5.81 1.28 0.06
CA ALA A 20 -5.62 0.87 -1.32
C ALA A 20 -4.37 -0.01 -1.33
N PHE A 21 -4.56 -1.28 -1.01
CA PHE A 21 -3.53 -2.27 -1.15
C PHE A 21 -2.98 -2.17 -2.57
N ALA A 22 -1.65 -2.22 -2.71
CA ALA A 22 -1.06 -2.49 -4.01
C ALA A 22 -1.80 -3.69 -4.59
N SER A 23 -2.29 -3.59 -5.82
CA SER A 23 -2.95 -4.74 -6.41
C SER A 23 -1.91 -5.87 -6.50
N ARG A 24 -2.32 -7.12 -6.28
CA ARG A 24 -1.49 -8.32 -6.43
C ARG A 24 -0.59 -8.26 -7.69
N TYR A 25 -1.12 -7.71 -8.78
CA TYR A 25 -0.40 -7.51 -10.03
C TYR A 25 0.79 -6.55 -9.91
N GLN A 26 0.68 -5.46 -9.15
CA GLN A 26 1.77 -4.51 -8.94
C GLN A 26 2.92 -5.12 -8.13
N THR A 27 2.62 -5.96 -7.13
CA THR A 27 3.63 -6.72 -6.38
C THR A 27 4.26 -7.82 -7.25
N GLN A 28 3.45 -8.51 -8.07
CA GLN A 28 3.93 -9.59 -8.92
C GLN A 28 4.76 -9.11 -10.11
N GLU A 29 4.43 -7.97 -10.74
CA GLU A 29 5.24 -7.38 -11.81
C GLU A 29 6.65 -6.98 -11.33
N GLY A 30 6.75 -6.43 -10.11
CA GLY A 30 8.04 -6.11 -9.48
C GLY A 30 8.88 -7.35 -9.13
N LEU A 31 8.23 -8.48 -8.83
CA LEU A 31 8.92 -9.75 -8.52
C LEU A 31 9.31 -10.55 -9.79
N CYS A 32 8.45 -10.59 -10.81
CA CYS A 32 8.65 -11.41 -12.02
C CYS A 32 9.81 -10.95 -12.92
N HIS A 33 10.20 -9.68 -12.90
CA HIS A 33 11.33 -9.20 -13.72
C HIS A 33 12.72 -9.62 -13.18
N ASN A 34 12.81 -10.08 -11.93
CA ASN A 34 14.08 -10.56 -11.36
C ASN A 34 14.43 -12.00 -11.78
N GLN A 35 13.52 -12.77 -12.38
CA GLN A 35 13.84 -14.11 -12.88
C GLN A 35 14.48 -14.13 -14.28
N PHE A 36 14.35 -13.05 -15.07
CA PHE A 36 14.88 -13.02 -16.44
C PHE A 36 16.25 -12.34 -16.59
N HIS A 37 16.84 -11.81 -15.51
CA HIS A 37 18.12 -11.09 -15.57
C HIS A 37 19.28 -11.77 -14.83
N GLN A 38 19.15 -13.02 -14.39
CA GLN A 38 20.28 -13.79 -13.82
C GLN A 38 20.81 -14.95 -14.67
N ASP A 39 20.16 -15.31 -15.78
CA ASP A 39 20.68 -16.31 -16.71
C ASP A 39 21.05 -15.68 -18.05
N SER A 40 22.20 -14.99 -18.12
CA SER A 40 23.04 -14.86 -19.34
C SER A 40 24.24 -13.95 -19.09
N SER A 41 25.33 -14.52 -18.55
CA SER A 41 26.67 -13.97 -18.72
C SER A 41 27.52 -15.00 -19.46
N GLY A 42 27.88 -14.72 -20.72
CA GLY A 42 28.79 -15.57 -21.49
C GLY A 42 29.08 -15.14 -22.94
N ILE A 43 30.09 -14.26 -23.11
CA ILE A 43 31.09 -14.20 -24.21
C ILE A 43 30.69 -13.67 -25.62
N SER A 44 31.11 -12.41 -25.87
CA SER A 44 32.01 -11.85 -26.93
C SER A 44 31.78 -12.00 -28.46
N ASN A 45 31.75 -10.82 -29.11
CA ASN A 45 32.30 -10.39 -30.43
C ASN A 45 31.77 -10.96 -31.77
N ALA A 46 31.19 -10.07 -32.61
CA ALA A 46 31.72 -9.62 -33.91
C ALA A 46 30.63 -9.05 -34.85
N HIS A 47 30.99 -8.03 -35.62
CA HIS A 47 30.25 -7.48 -36.78
C HIS A 47 31.11 -7.72 -38.04
N PRO A 48 30.55 -8.01 -39.25
CA PRO A 48 30.23 -6.94 -40.23
C PRO A 48 29.10 -7.21 -41.29
N THR A 49 28.37 -6.14 -41.68
CA THR A 49 27.77 -5.66 -42.99
C THR A 49 27.53 -6.59 -44.24
N PRO A 50 26.80 -6.18 -45.34
CA PRO A 50 25.41 -5.64 -45.53
C PRO A 50 24.63 -6.17 -46.81
N VAL A 51 23.26 -6.21 -46.78
CA VAL A 51 22.26 -5.95 -47.90
C VAL A 51 22.18 -6.99 -49.09
N PRO A 52 21.03 -7.27 -49.80
CA PRO A 52 19.83 -6.46 -50.09
C PRO A 52 18.41 -7.05 -49.88
N ARG A 53 17.43 -6.13 -49.94
CA ARG A 53 15.96 -6.31 -50.03
C ARG A 53 15.50 -7.07 -51.28
N PRO A 54 14.26 -7.57 -51.26
CA PRO A 54 13.25 -6.95 -52.11
C PRO A 54 11.96 -6.56 -51.38
N ASP A 55 11.25 -5.65 -52.02
CA ASP A 55 10.17 -4.81 -51.53
C ASP A 55 8.80 -5.50 -51.37
N ASN A 56 7.93 -4.76 -50.67
CA ASN A 56 6.46 -4.78 -50.68
C ASN A 56 5.73 -5.96 -50.03
N ILE A 57 5.20 -5.75 -48.82
CA ILE A 57 3.75 -5.81 -48.57
C ILE A 57 3.36 -4.71 -47.55
N GLN A 58 2.45 -3.84 -48.01
CA GLN A 58 1.45 -3.01 -47.33
C GLN A 58 1.45 -2.93 -45.79
N GLY A 59 1.37 -1.68 -45.32
CA GLY A 59 1.31 -1.31 -43.92
C GLY A 59 0.15 -1.95 -43.15
N PHE A 60 0.50 -2.61 -42.06
CA PHE A 60 -0.41 -2.87 -40.95
C PHE A 60 -0.23 -1.74 -39.94
N ASN A 61 -1.11 -0.74 -40.03
CA ASN A 61 -1.54 0.01 -38.85
C ASN A 61 -2.07 -1.03 -37.85
N LEU A 62 -1.29 -1.37 -36.83
CA LEU A 62 -1.83 -2.11 -35.69
C LEU A 62 -2.63 -1.10 -34.88
N ASP A 63 -3.89 -0.98 -35.27
CA ASP A 63 -4.91 -0.23 -34.56
C ASP A 63 -4.84 -0.55 -33.08
N ARG A 64 -4.65 0.52 -32.33
CA ARG A 64 -4.88 0.69 -30.91
C ARG A 64 -6.33 0.29 -30.56
N LYS A 65 -6.61 -1.01 -30.55
CA LYS A 65 -7.76 -1.56 -29.83
C LYS A 65 -7.38 -1.67 -28.35
N LEU A 66 -7.50 -0.52 -27.69
CA LEU A 66 -8.00 -0.50 -26.31
C LEU A 66 -9.14 -1.52 -26.25
N HIS A 67 -9.00 -2.51 -25.38
CA HIS A 67 -10.11 -3.36 -24.98
C HIS A 67 -11.18 -2.46 -24.35
N GLU A 68 -12.08 -1.92 -25.17
CA GLU A 68 -13.39 -1.46 -24.74
C GLU A 68 -14.14 -2.71 -24.28
N GLN A 69 -13.89 -3.11 -23.04
CA GLN A 69 -14.84 -3.92 -22.32
C GLN A 69 -16.10 -3.08 -22.16
N GLY A 70 -17.16 -3.47 -22.89
CA GLY A 70 -18.50 -2.93 -22.73
C GLY A 70 -18.94 -2.99 -21.26
N PRO A 71 -19.92 -2.16 -20.88
CA PRO A 71 -20.28 -1.96 -19.48
C PRO A 71 -20.71 -3.29 -18.85
N ASN A 72 -19.90 -3.78 -17.90
CA ASN A 72 -20.29 -4.88 -17.03
C ASN A 72 -21.45 -4.42 -16.13
N PRO A 73 -22.65 -5.04 -16.22
CA PRO A 73 -23.84 -4.63 -15.48
C PRO A 73 -23.75 -4.89 -13.97
N TYR A 74 -22.65 -5.48 -13.47
CA TYR A 74 -22.36 -5.71 -12.06
C TYR A 74 -21.20 -4.88 -11.52
N SER A 75 -20.99 -3.68 -12.06
CA SER A 75 -20.08 -2.71 -11.46
C SER A 75 -20.82 -2.00 -10.31
N PRO A 76 -20.45 -2.18 -9.03
CA PRO A 76 -21.03 -1.39 -7.95
C PRO A 76 -20.80 0.09 -8.27
N LYS A 77 -21.89 0.86 -8.38
CA LYS A 77 -21.87 2.31 -8.66
C LYS A 77 -20.73 2.95 -7.86
N ARG A 78 -19.76 3.55 -8.58
CA ARG A 78 -18.55 4.18 -8.00
C ARG A 78 -18.95 5.08 -6.82
N SER A 79 -18.54 4.70 -5.63
CA SER A 79 -18.98 5.25 -4.35
C SER A 79 -18.08 6.37 -3.82
N TRP A 80 -17.14 6.87 -4.64
CA TRP A 80 -16.25 7.97 -4.32
C TRP A 80 -16.68 9.25 -5.05
N VAL A 81 -16.67 10.37 -4.33
CA VAL A 81 -17.04 11.69 -4.85
C VAL A 81 -15.87 12.37 -5.59
N SER A 82 -14.62 11.96 -5.31
CA SER A 82 -13.41 12.46 -5.97
C SER A 82 -12.44 11.33 -6.34
N ASN A 83 -11.42 11.66 -7.15
CA ASN A 83 -10.45 10.71 -7.68
C ASN A 83 -9.74 9.90 -6.58
N ASN A 84 -10.21 8.67 -6.31
CA ASN A 84 -9.73 7.60 -5.42
C ASN A 84 -8.28 7.70 -4.87
N GLY A 85 -7.94 8.74 -4.11
CA GLY A 85 -6.63 9.06 -3.56
C GLY A 85 -6.72 9.55 -2.11
N TYR A 86 -5.61 10.02 -1.55
CA TYR A 86 -5.63 10.61 -0.21
C TYR A 86 -6.39 11.93 -0.24
N GLY A 87 -7.20 12.18 0.80
CA GLY A 87 -8.13 13.30 0.81
C GLY A 87 -9.35 13.11 -0.08
N SER A 88 -9.58 11.90 -0.62
CA SER A 88 -10.83 11.62 -1.32
C SER A 88 -12.01 11.49 -0.37
N ARG A 89 -13.17 11.90 -0.87
CA ARG A 89 -14.44 11.81 -0.14
C ARG A 89 -15.23 10.61 -0.58
N TYR A 90 -15.67 9.79 0.36
CA TYR A 90 -16.64 8.73 0.09
C TYR A 90 -18.08 9.27 0.09
N ALA A 91 -18.98 8.64 -0.65
CA ALA A 91 -20.35 9.13 -0.83
C ALA A 91 -21.16 9.27 0.47
N SER A 92 -20.87 8.46 1.49
CA SER A 92 -21.52 8.54 2.80
C SER A 92 -20.82 9.50 3.78
N ASP A 93 -19.77 10.21 3.35
CA ASP A 93 -19.08 11.22 4.16
C ASP A 93 -19.86 12.54 4.13
N VAL A 94 -20.66 12.74 5.18
CA VAL A 94 -21.59 13.86 5.34
C VAL A 94 -20.94 15.14 5.86
N ALA A 95 -19.63 15.17 6.11
CA ALA A 95 -18.97 16.36 6.65
C ALA A 95 -19.01 17.52 5.64
N PRO A 96 -19.47 18.73 6.03
CA PRO A 96 -19.55 19.88 5.12
C PRO A 96 -18.20 20.55 4.84
N PHE A 97 -17.11 19.98 5.36
CA PHE A 97 -15.74 20.48 5.23
C PHE A 97 -14.77 19.33 4.94
N THR A 98 -13.52 19.69 4.61
CA THR A 98 -12.42 18.75 4.35
C THR A 98 -11.27 19.02 5.31
N LEU A 99 -10.68 17.97 5.87
CA LEU A 99 -9.41 18.03 6.62
C LEU A 99 -8.20 17.76 5.73
N TRP A 100 -8.41 17.47 4.46
CA TRP A 100 -7.37 17.47 3.44
C TRP A 100 -7.11 18.91 2.96
N ASP A 101 -5.86 19.35 3.07
CA ASP A 101 -5.37 20.60 2.50
C ASP A 101 -4.71 20.28 1.15
N SER A 102 -5.41 20.61 0.05
CA SER A 102 -4.93 20.35 -1.30
C SER A 102 -3.73 21.22 -1.70
N SER A 103 -3.53 22.37 -1.04
CA SER A 103 -2.40 23.26 -1.34
C SER A 103 -1.09 22.72 -0.77
N LEU A 104 -1.17 22.09 0.41
CA LEU A 104 -0.04 21.43 1.07
C LEU A 104 0.10 19.96 0.68
N GLY A 105 -0.97 19.37 0.13
CA GLY A 105 -1.05 17.95 -0.13
C GLY A 105 -0.91 17.14 1.16
N ASP A 106 -1.50 17.60 2.28
CA ASP A 106 -1.40 16.99 3.61
C ASP A 106 -2.74 17.12 4.37
N PHE A 107 -2.88 16.37 5.47
CA PHE A 107 -3.99 16.52 6.40
C PHE A 107 -3.69 17.60 7.43
N ARG A 108 -4.71 18.40 7.76
CA ARG A 108 -4.68 19.41 8.82
C ARG A 108 -5.56 19.00 10.00
N LEU A 109 -5.24 19.52 11.17
CA LEU A 109 -6.13 19.41 12.32
C LEU A 109 -7.44 20.18 12.05
N PRO A 110 -8.57 19.72 12.64
CA PRO A 110 -9.81 20.46 12.57
C PRO A 110 -9.71 21.79 13.33
N THR A 111 -10.49 22.77 12.91
CA THR A 111 -10.81 23.93 13.74
C THR A 111 -11.70 23.52 14.93
N PRO A 112 -11.83 24.34 15.98
CA PRO A 112 -12.73 24.03 17.11
C PRO A 112 -14.18 23.79 16.68
N PHE A 113 -14.67 24.53 15.68
CA PHE A 113 -16.03 24.36 15.13
C PHE A 113 -16.18 23.03 14.39
N GLU A 114 -15.22 22.67 13.54
CA GLU A 114 -15.21 21.39 12.81
C GLU A 114 -15.11 20.19 13.78
N ASN A 115 -14.27 20.29 14.81
CA ASN A 115 -14.15 19.25 15.83
C ASN A 115 -15.48 19.07 16.60
N THR A 116 -16.10 20.17 17.01
CA THR A 116 -17.42 20.15 17.69
C THR A 116 -18.49 19.53 16.79
N TRP A 117 -18.46 19.85 15.49
CA TRP A 117 -19.36 19.25 14.50
C TRP A 117 -19.16 17.73 14.41
N ILE A 118 -17.92 17.23 14.36
CA ILE A 118 -17.63 15.78 14.33
C ILE A 118 -18.16 15.10 15.59
N GLN A 119 -17.86 15.68 16.76
CA GLN A 119 -18.27 15.12 18.05
C GLN A 119 -19.79 15.02 18.17
N SER A 120 -20.50 16.11 17.86
CA SER A 120 -21.96 16.15 17.91
C SER A 120 -22.62 15.22 16.88
N THR A 121 -22.17 15.25 15.62
CA THR A 121 -22.76 14.47 14.52
C THR A 121 -22.68 12.96 14.79
N PHE A 122 -21.55 12.49 15.31
CA PHE A 122 -21.32 11.06 15.55
C PHE A 122 -21.51 10.63 17.01
N ARG A 123 -22.03 11.52 17.86
CA ARG A 123 -22.20 11.31 19.31
C ARG A 123 -20.91 10.77 19.95
N ALA A 124 -19.77 11.34 19.53
CA ALA A 124 -18.46 10.85 19.92
C ALA A 124 -18.18 11.19 21.40
N VAL A 125 -17.67 10.21 22.13
CA VAL A 125 -17.10 10.40 23.48
C VAL A 125 -15.67 10.91 23.37
N SER A 126 -14.93 10.44 22.38
CA SER A 126 -13.60 10.94 22.06
C SER A 126 -13.35 10.89 20.56
N VAL A 127 -12.45 11.75 20.07
CA VAL A 127 -11.99 11.77 18.69
C VAL A 127 -10.47 11.88 18.68
N THR A 128 -9.81 10.93 18.03
CA THR A 128 -8.36 10.92 17.86
C THR A 128 -8.01 11.15 16.40
N TYR A 129 -7.17 12.15 16.15
CA TYR A 129 -6.67 12.48 14.82
C TYR A 129 -5.26 11.89 14.66
N SER A 130 -5.14 10.80 13.90
CA SER A 130 -3.89 10.05 13.71
C SER A 130 -3.74 9.67 12.24
N TRP A 131 -3.30 10.63 11.44
CA TRP A 131 -3.25 10.50 9.98
C TRP A 131 -2.55 9.21 9.51
N PRO A 132 -3.11 8.50 8.51
CA PRO A 132 -4.24 8.90 7.66
C PRO A 132 -5.64 8.65 8.25
N GLU A 133 -5.75 8.28 9.52
CA GLU A 133 -6.99 7.86 10.14
C GLU A 133 -7.54 8.90 11.13
N ILE A 134 -8.87 8.97 11.19
CA ILE A 134 -9.61 9.56 12.31
C ILE A 134 -10.31 8.43 13.05
N ILE A 135 -10.11 8.37 14.36
CA ILE A 135 -10.72 7.35 15.23
C ILE A 135 -11.78 8.04 16.07
N ILE A 136 -13.03 7.58 15.92
CA ILE A 136 -14.21 8.13 16.58
C ILE A 136 -14.73 7.08 17.56
N GLU A 137 -14.56 7.35 18.84
CA GLU A 137 -15.11 6.51 19.91
C GLU A 137 -16.55 6.93 20.19
N THR A 138 -17.50 6.03 20.00
CA THR A 138 -18.93 6.35 20.13
C THR A 138 -19.74 5.15 20.63
N PRO A 139 -20.75 5.37 21.48
CA PRO A 139 -21.67 4.31 21.89
C PRO A 139 -22.64 3.91 20.77
N ALA A 140 -22.73 4.69 19.69
CA ALA A 140 -23.66 4.47 18.60
C ALA A 140 -23.00 4.69 17.22
N PRO A 141 -22.17 3.72 16.75
CA PRO A 141 -21.59 3.78 15.41
C PRO A 141 -22.67 3.89 14.31
N PRO A 142 -22.47 4.73 13.30
CA PRO A 142 -23.40 4.85 12.17
C PRO A 142 -23.49 3.53 11.39
N THR A 143 -24.66 3.26 10.81
CA THR A 143 -24.90 2.09 9.94
C THR A 143 -25.51 2.55 8.60
N PRO A 144 -24.82 2.38 7.47
CA PRO A 144 -23.46 1.85 7.34
C PRO A 144 -22.40 2.79 7.93
N VAL A 145 -21.28 2.24 8.38
CA VAL A 145 -20.13 3.02 8.83
C VAL A 145 -19.55 3.76 7.62
N PRO A 146 -19.40 5.11 7.66
CA PRO A 146 -18.86 5.83 6.54
C PRO A 146 -17.39 5.49 6.36
N LEU A 147 -16.98 5.42 5.09
CA LEU A 147 -15.60 5.10 4.75
C LEU A 147 -14.64 6.26 5.08
N THR A 148 -15.13 7.49 4.93
CA THR A 148 -14.40 8.68 5.30
C THR A 148 -15.27 9.62 6.13
N VAL A 149 -14.61 10.44 6.95
CA VAL A 149 -15.20 11.62 7.60
C VAL A 149 -14.31 12.81 7.28
N ALA A 150 -14.88 13.84 6.67
CA ALA A 150 -14.16 15.04 6.21
C ALA A 150 -12.93 14.71 5.35
N CYS A 151 -13.08 13.75 4.44
CA CYS A 151 -12.03 13.24 3.54
C CYS A 151 -10.89 12.47 4.23
N VAL A 152 -11.05 12.08 5.50
CA VAL A 152 -10.10 11.25 6.24
C VAL A 152 -10.67 9.84 6.42
N ALA A 153 -9.85 8.80 6.29
CA ALA A 153 -10.27 7.42 6.56
C ALA A 153 -10.79 7.30 8.00
N SER A 154 -12.04 6.82 8.18
CA SER A 154 -12.69 6.82 9.49
C SER A 154 -12.81 5.44 10.10
N VAL A 155 -12.41 5.34 11.37
CA VAL A 155 -12.55 4.15 12.21
C VAL A 155 -13.50 4.48 13.35
N PHE A 156 -14.59 3.73 13.47
CA PHE A 156 -15.54 3.88 14.57
C PHE A 156 -15.33 2.75 15.57
N VAL A 157 -15.17 3.09 16.85
CA VAL A 157 -14.95 2.12 17.93
C VAL A 157 -15.97 2.32 19.06
N PRO A 158 -16.43 1.22 19.70
CA PRO A 158 -17.19 1.29 20.95
C PRO A 158 -16.43 2.01 22.07
N VAL A 159 -17.18 2.59 23.01
CA VAL A 159 -16.62 3.24 24.20
C VAL A 159 -15.82 2.25 25.06
N GLY A 160 -14.62 2.63 25.46
CA GLY A 160 -13.68 1.83 26.24
C GLY A 160 -12.92 0.76 25.44
N GLN A 161 -13.16 0.64 24.12
CA GLN A 161 -12.44 -0.34 23.31
C GLN A 161 -10.97 0.07 23.15
N GLN A 162 -10.06 -0.85 23.47
CA GLN A 162 -8.64 -0.64 23.23
C GLN A 162 -8.35 -0.63 21.72
N ILE A 163 -7.83 0.49 21.22
CA ILE A 163 -7.38 0.62 19.84
C ILE A 163 -6.04 -0.13 19.69
N THR A 164 -6.00 -1.06 18.73
CA THR A 164 -4.75 -1.72 18.34
C THR A 164 -4.18 -1.00 17.14
N TYR A 165 -3.09 -0.26 17.33
CA TYR A 165 -2.37 0.36 16.23
C TYR A 165 -1.60 -0.69 15.40
N LEU A 166 -1.25 -0.30 14.18
CA LEU A 166 -0.35 -1.11 13.36
C LEU A 166 1.01 -1.24 14.05
N SER A 167 1.37 -2.46 14.42
CA SER A 167 2.63 -2.78 15.08
C SER A 167 3.10 -4.16 14.67
N THR A 168 4.41 -4.34 14.59
CA THR A 168 5.03 -5.67 14.45
C THR A 168 5.59 -6.09 15.80
N ASP A 169 5.50 -7.37 16.14
CA ASP A 169 6.18 -7.95 17.31
C ASP A 169 7.69 -8.17 17.07
N THR A 170 8.27 -7.38 16.18
CA THR A 170 9.67 -7.46 15.75
C THR A 170 10.37 -6.15 16.02
N ASP A 171 11.68 -6.22 16.26
CA ASP A 171 12.53 -5.06 16.44
C ASP A 171 13.69 -5.10 15.44
N TYR A 172 13.39 -5.47 14.18
CA TYR A 172 14.40 -5.52 13.11
C TYR A 172 14.78 -4.12 12.61
N SER A 173 13.86 -3.15 12.72
CA SER A 173 14.04 -1.80 12.21
C SER A 173 15.08 -1.01 13.00
N ASN A 174 16.08 -0.47 12.31
CA ASN A 174 17.12 0.39 12.86
C ASN A 174 17.05 1.79 12.27
N PRO A 175 16.61 2.80 13.04
CA PRO A 175 16.45 4.16 12.53
C PRO A 175 17.78 4.86 12.16
N ARG A 176 18.93 4.28 12.52
CA ARG A 176 20.26 4.83 12.21
C ARG A 176 20.87 4.27 10.93
N MET A 177 20.31 3.19 10.39
CA MET A 177 20.78 2.67 9.11
C MET A 177 20.38 3.63 7.98
N PRO A 178 21.27 3.86 7.00
CA PRO A 178 20.94 4.66 5.83
C PRO A 178 19.72 4.09 5.09
N ASP A 179 18.94 4.99 4.49
CA ASP A 179 17.87 4.58 3.60
C ASP A 179 18.47 3.95 2.33
N PRO A 180 18.11 2.69 1.99
CA PRO A 180 18.67 2.00 0.83
C PRO A 180 18.14 2.52 -0.51
N VAL A 181 17.13 3.39 -0.52
CA VAL A 181 16.53 3.97 -1.72
C VAL A 181 17.10 5.37 -1.99
N PRO A 182 17.50 5.69 -3.24
CA PRO A 182 17.98 7.03 -3.61
C PRO A 182 16.95 8.12 -3.32
N LYS A 183 17.41 9.30 -2.85
CA LYS A 183 16.54 10.42 -2.45
C LYS A 183 15.54 10.88 -3.52
N HIS A 184 15.90 10.84 -4.79
CA HIS A 184 15.03 11.25 -5.89
C HIS A 184 13.88 10.26 -6.16
N LEU A 185 13.97 9.03 -5.62
CA LEU A 185 12.91 8.01 -5.65
C LEU A 185 12.20 7.89 -4.29
N HIS A 186 12.40 8.85 -3.38
CA HIS A 186 11.66 8.85 -2.12
C HIS A 186 10.18 9.13 -2.35
N PHE A 187 9.35 8.51 -1.52
CA PHE A 187 7.91 8.66 -1.62
C PHE A 187 7.48 10.02 -1.09
N HIS A 188 6.60 10.68 -1.82
CA HIS A 188 5.77 11.72 -1.23
C HIS A 188 4.83 11.12 -0.19
N LYS A 189 4.54 11.91 0.85
CA LYS A 189 3.89 11.46 2.09
C LYS A 189 2.56 10.76 1.81
N TRP A 190 1.71 11.35 0.96
CA TRP A 190 0.34 10.90 0.68
C TRP A 190 0.12 10.56 -0.79
N GLU A 191 1.08 9.85 -1.38
CA GLU A 191 0.98 9.42 -2.76
C GLU A 191 1.08 7.91 -2.88
N ARG A 192 0.44 7.40 -3.93
CA ARG A 192 0.68 6.03 -4.36
C ARG A 192 2.07 5.95 -4.94
N ALA A 193 2.77 4.88 -4.59
CA ALA A 193 4.07 4.57 -5.14
C ALA A 193 3.99 4.44 -6.68
N SER A 194 4.90 5.12 -7.39
CA SER A 194 5.11 4.90 -8.82
C SER A 194 5.80 3.55 -9.05
N ARG A 195 5.75 3.04 -10.28
CA ARG A 195 6.43 1.79 -10.66
C ARG A 195 7.93 1.83 -10.34
N GLU A 196 8.60 2.92 -10.67
CA GLU A 196 10.03 3.12 -10.40
C GLU A 196 10.34 3.07 -8.90
N GLN A 197 9.47 3.67 -8.08
CA GLN A 197 9.63 3.63 -6.62
C GLN A 197 9.38 2.23 -6.05
N TYR A 198 8.42 1.46 -6.60
CA TYR A 198 8.24 0.05 -6.26
C TYR A 198 9.52 -0.75 -6.55
N GLU A 199 10.06 -0.62 -7.76
CA GLU A 199 11.29 -1.33 -8.18
C GLU A 199 12.47 -0.98 -7.28
N ALA A 200 12.63 0.30 -6.91
CA ALA A 200 13.69 0.74 -6.00
C ALA A 200 13.59 0.12 -4.59
N VAL A 201 12.37 -0.08 -4.08
CA VAL A 201 12.13 -0.76 -2.80
C VAL A 201 12.45 -2.26 -2.88
N PHE A 202 12.21 -2.90 -4.01
CA PHE A 202 12.61 -4.30 -4.16
C PHE A 202 14.12 -4.45 -4.36
N GLN A 203 14.76 -3.52 -5.07
CA GLN A 203 16.20 -3.59 -5.35
C GLN A 203 17.09 -3.13 -4.21
N GLY A 204 16.72 -2.07 -3.48
CA GLY A 204 17.53 -1.52 -2.40
C GLY A 204 17.54 -2.44 -1.18
N PRO A 205 16.43 -2.52 -0.43
CA PRO A 205 16.26 -3.46 0.66
C PRO A 205 16.43 -4.94 0.27
N GLY A 206 16.12 -5.34 -0.97
CA GLY A 206 16.31 -6.73 -1.43
C GLY A 206 17.76 -7.22 -1.41
N LYS A 207 18.74 -6.31 -1.32
CA LYS A 207 20.16 -6.67 -1.09
C LYS A 207 20.45 -7.05 0.36
N LEU A 208 19.56 -6.68 1.29
CA LEU A 208 19.72 -6.86 2.73
C LEU A 208 18.79 -7.93 3.28
N LEU A 209 17.66 -8.19 2.61
CA LEU A 209 16.69 -9.20 3.03
C LEU A 209 15.95 -9.85 1.86
N SER A 210 15.45 -11.06 2.11
CA SER A 210 14.52 -11.76 1.24
C SER A 210 13.11 -11.18 1.40
N ILE A 211 12.71 -10.31 0.47
CA ILE A 211 11.36 -9.71 0.46
C ILE A 211 10.35 -10.71 -0.12
N GLN A 212 9.25 -10.92 0.58
CA GLN A 212 8.10 -11.71 0.11
C GLN A 212 7.02 -10.81 -0.50
N ALA A 213 6.71 -9.71 0.16
CA ALA A 213 5.74 -8.72 -0.30
C ALA A 213 5.99 -7.37 0.36
N VAL A 214 5.41 -6.31 -0.21
CA VAL A 214 5.45 -4.97 0.38
C VAL A 214 4.06 -4.34 0.34
N ASN A 215 3.62 -3.83 1.48
CA ASN A 215 2.39 -3.05 1.62
C ASN A 215 2.73 -1.59 1.88
N PHE A 216 2.29 -0.70 0.99
CA PHE A 216 2.50 0.74 1.10
C PHE A 216 1.32 1.39 1.83
N ILE A 217 1.55 1.85 3.05
CA ILE A 217 0.51 2.44 3.93
C ILE A 217 1.01 3.80 4.42
N PRO A 218 1.05 4.85 3.56
CA PRO A 218 1.36 6.21 3.94
C PRO A 218 1.00 6.61 5.38
N PRO A 219 1.94 7.19 6.16
CA PRO A 219 3.35 7.45 5.83
C PRO A 219 4.28 6.24 6.09
N LEU A 220 3.72 5.07 6.39
CA LEU A 220 4.40 3.83 6.72
C LEU A 220 4.53 2.91 5.50
N MET A 221 5.32 1.87 5.65
CA MET A 221 5.27 0.68 4.81
C MET A 221 5.54 -0.56 5.63
N VAL A 222 4.92 -1.67 5.24
CA VAL A 222 5.16 -2.96 5.87
C VAL A 222 5.82 -3.87 4.85
N VAL A 223 7.03 -4.32 5.17
CA VAL A 223 7.79 -5.26 4.36
C VAL A 223 7.62 -6.65 4.96
N GLU A 224 7.06 -7.54 4.15
CA GLU A 224 6.97 -8.95 4.48
C GLU A 224 8.30 -9.63 4.17
N ILE A 225 8.88 -10.25 5.18
CA ILE A 225 10.13 -10.99 5.05
C ILE A 225 9.79 -12.46 4.80
N ARG A 226 10.41 -13.05 3.78
CA ARG A 226 10.31 -14.49 3.52
C ARG A 226 10.87 -15.26 4.71
N THR A 227 10.11 -16.25 5.17
CA THR A 227 10.54 -17.20 6.20
C THR A 227 10.87 -18.56 5.58
N GLY A 228 11.79 -19.32 6.18
CA GLY A 228 12.12 -20.68 5.74
C GLY A 228 13.20 -20.79 4.67
N ASP A 229 13.88 -19.69 4.34
CA ASP A 229 15.09 -19.65 3.48
C ASP A 229 16.40 -19.86 4.26
N GLY A 230 16.30 -20.15 5.56
CA GLY A 230 17.44 -20.31 6.46
C GLY A 230 18.07 -19.00 6.94
N VAL A 231 17.56 -17.84 6.52
CA VAL A 231 18.06 -16.53 6.93
C VAL A 231 17.32 -16.05 8.18
N THR A 232 18.09 -15.65 9.19
CA THR A 232 17.57 -15.02 10.41
C THR A 232 18.05 -13.58 10.51
N TYR A 233 17.15 -12.67 10.85
CA TYR A 233 17.47 -11.25 11.00
C TYR A 233 17.59 -10.91 12.48
N GLU A 234 18.63 -10.17 12.83
CA GLU A 234 18.86 -9.73 14.21
C GLU A 234 18.05 -8.48 14.54
N ARG A 235 17.96 -8.19 15.84
CA ARG A 235 17.42 -6.92 16.33
C ARG A 235 18.20 -5.76 15.72
N ARG A 236 17.49 -4.79 15.14
CA ARG A 236 18.04 -3.57 14.52
C ARG A 236 19.04 -3.85 13.39
N SER A 237 18.85 -4.93 12.64
CA SER A 237 19.68 -5.28 11.49
C SER A 237 19.18 -4.75 10.15
N LEU A 238 17.96 -4.18 10.10
CA LEU A 238 17.32 -3.73 8.86
C LEU A 238 17.01 -2.23 8.88
N PRO A 239 16.96 -1.55 7.72
CA PRO A 239 16.69 -0.11 7.66
C PRO A 239 15.36 0.30 8.32
N GLY A 240 15.40 1.25 9.26
CA GLY A 240 14.18 1.81 9.85
C GLY A 240 13.39 2.71 8.89
N ARG A 241 14.02 3.13 7.78
CA ARG A 241 13.39 3.87 6.69
C ARG A 241 13.77 3.28 5.34
N VAL A 242 12.80 3.23 4.44
CA VAL A 242 12.96 2.80 3.05
C VAL A 242 12.16 3.76 2.17
N GLY A 243 12.83 4.39 1.22
CA GLY A 243 12.21 5.40 0.34
C GLY A 243 11.65 6.61 1.08
N GLY A 244 12.19 6.95 2.24
CA GLY A 244 11.72 8.03 3.10
C GLY A 244 10.54 7.66 4.00
N ARG A 245 10.01 6.43 3.92
CA ARG A 245 8.91 5.95 4.77
C ARG A 245 9.39 5.13 5.95
N THR A 246 8.71 5.28 7.08
CA THR A 246 8.94 4.41 8.24
C THR A 246 8.59 2.98 7.88
N THR A 247 9.53 2.07 8.08
CA THR A 247 9.40 0.68 7.63
C THR A 247 9.25 -0.27 8.81
N LEU A 248 8.18 -1.07 8.75
CA LEU A 248 7.92 -2.17 9.66
C LEU A 248 8.21 -3.49 8.96
N TYR A 249 8.83 -4.43 9.67
CA TYR A 249 9.19 -5.73 9.12
C TYR A 249 8.39 -6.84 9.78
N HIS A 250 7.73 -7.65 8.97
CA HIS A 250 6.93 -8.75 9.45
C HIS A 250 7.41 -10.06 8.82
N PRO A 251 8.00 -10.98 9.59
CA PRO A 251 8.18 -12.35 9.13
C PRO A 251 6.81 -13.02 9.16
N SER A 252 6.40 -13.62 8.05
CA SER A 252 5.15 -14.38 8.03
C SER A 252 5.35 -15.73 7.37
N GLU A 253 4.91 -16.78 8.06
CA GLU A 253 4.74 -18.11 7.48
C GLU A 253 3.55 -18.14 6.51
N THR A 254 2.60 -17.20 6.67
CA THR A 254 1.41 -17.08 5.84
C THR A 254 1.44 -15.73 5.10
N PRO A 255 1.64 -15.70 3.77
CA PRO A 255 1.76 -14.44 3.06
C PRO A 255 0.57 -13.49 3.27
N PHE A 256 0.82 -12.18 3.28
CA PHE A 256 -0.25 -11.16 3.30
C PHE A 256 -1.34 -11.47 2.28
N TRP A 257 -0.87 -11.91 1.12
CA TRP A 257 -1.67 -12.42 0.02
C TRP A 257 -1.63 -13.93 0.10
N LYS A 258 -2.55 -14.55 0.85
CA LYS A 258 -2.81 -15.99 0.67
C LYS A 258 -3.08 -16.18 -0.82
N MET A 259 -2.15 -16.86 -1.50
CA MET A 259 -2.38 -17.33 -2.86
C MET A 259 -3.48 -18.37 -2.72
N ASP A 260 -4.73 -17.99 -2.95
CA ASP A 260 -5.80 -18.96 -3.21
C ASP A 260 -5.49 -19.63 -4.55
N ASN A 261 -4.54 -20.57 -4.52
CA ASN A 261 -4.36 -21.58 -5.55
C ASN A 261 -5.22 -22.79 -5.17
N LYS A 262 -6.52 -22.57 -5.01
CA LYS A 262 -7.52 -23.65 -5.01
C LYS A 262 -8.82 -23.13 -5.58
N GLU A 263 -8.83 -23.02 -6.91
CA GLU A 263 -10.02 -23.36 -7.71
C GLU A 263 -9.61 -23.55 -9.18
N LYS A 264 -8.79 -24.60 -9.39
CA LYS A 264 -8.83 -25.42 -10.60
C LYS A 264 -8.52 -26.85 -10.16
N SER A 265 -9.32 -27.82 -10.59
CA SER A 265 -9.46 -29.20 -10.09
C SER A 265 -10.38 -29.24 -8.87
N VAL A 266 -11.63 -29.69 -8.96
CA VAL A 266 -12.17 -30.86 -9.69
C VAL A 266 -13.39 -30.47 -10.51
#